data_AF-A0A953E4M9-F1
#
_entry.id   AF-A0A953E4M9-F1
#
_cell.length_a   1.000
_cell.length_b   1.000
_cell.length_c   1.000
_cell.angle_alpha   90.00
_cell.angle_beta   90.00
_cell.angle_gamma   90.00
#
_symmetry.space_group_name_H-M   'P 1'
#
loop_
_entity.id
_entity.type
_entity.pdbx_description
1 polymer ?
#
loop_
_entity_poly.entity_id
_entity_poly.type
_entity_poly.pdbx_seq_one_letter_code
_entity_poly.pdbx_strand_id
1 'polypeptide(L)'
;MTVIVSARINDGVVMAADGAGSMGSGQVYAHANKIANPCDELPVGAMSTEAGGIGNGFAETLLKDLRRQDREVASSGLWSM
;
A
#
# COMPACT_ATOMS: atom_id res chain seq x y z
N MET A 1 -2.81 5.67 17.43
CA MET A 1 -2.74 6.87 16.56
C MET A 1 -1.83 6.52 15.40
N THR A 2 -2.26 6.75 14.17
CA THR A 2 -1.45 6.52 12.96
C THR A 2 -1.33 7.84 12.20
N VAL A 3 -0.13 8.13 11.72
CA VAL A 3 0.22 9.29 10.89
C VAL A 3 0.80 8.78 9.58
N ILE A 4 0.19 9.20 8.48
CA ILE A 4 0.71 9.03 7.12
C ILE A 4 0.75 10.39 6.43
N VAL A 5 1.74 10.60 5.56
CA VAL A 5 1.94 11.84 4.81
C VAL A 5 2.27 11.47 3.37
N SER A 6 1.56 12.11 2.43
CA SER A 6 1.95 12.14 1.02
C SER A 6 2.15 13.59 0.56
N ALA A 7 3.17 13.82 -0.24
CA ALA A 7 3.46 15.10 -0.85
C ALA A 7 3.73 14.91 -2.34
N ARG A 8 2.98 15.63 -3.18
CA ARG A 8 3.26 15.72 -4.61
C ARG A 8 4.40 16.72 -4.82
N ILE A 9 5.43 16.27 -5.52
CA ILE A 9 6.55 17.08 -6.01
C ILE A 9 6.49 17.13 -7.54
N ASN A 10 7.38 17.90 -8.17
CA ASN A 10 7.39 18.02 -9.64
C ASN A 10 7.60 16.67 -10.33
N ASP A 11 8.49 15.83 -9.78
CA ASP A 11 8.90 14.56 -10.40
C ASP A 11 8.21 13.34 -9.78
N GLY A 12 7.12 13.51 -9.03
CA GLY A 12 6.37 12.39 -8.47
C GLY A 12 5.71 12.66 -7.13
N VAL A 13 5.62 11.61 -6.31
CA VAL A 13 5.00 11.65 -4.98
C VAL A 13 5.95 11.04 -3.97
N VAL A 14 6.16 11.74 -2.84
CA VAL A 14 6.87 11.22 -1.67
C VAL A 14 5.84 10.76 -0.65
N MET A 15 6.05 9.57 -0.09
CA MET A 15 5.17 8.95 0.91
C MET A 15 5.98 8.62 2.17
N ALA A 16 5.40 8.89 3.34
CA ALA A 16 6.00 8.58 4.64
C ALA A 16 4.91 8.17 5.65
N ALA A 17 5.26 7.27 6.57
CA ALA A 17 4.35 6.77 7.60
C ALA A 17 5.11 6.50 8.90
N ASP A 18 4.43 6.60 10.04
CA ASP A 18 4.97 6.12 11.31
C ASP A 18 5.00 4.58 11.37
N GLY A 19 5.84 4.02 12.25
CA GLY A 19 5.99 2.56 12.41
C GLY A 19 5.06 1.91 13.45
N ALA A 20 4.24 2.66 14.19
CA ALA A 20 3.45 2.15 15.30
C ALA A 20 2.07 1.64 14.84
N GLY A 21 1.79 0.34 14.99
CA GLY A 21 0.47 -0.26 14.79
C GLY A 21 -0.19 -0.62 16.11
N SER A 22 -1.38 -0.07 16.40
CA SER A 22 -2.15 -0.41 17.59
C SER A 22 -3.02 -1.64 17.34
N MET A 23 -2.85 -2.71 18.11
CA MET A 23 -3.69 -3.92 18.04
C MET A 23 -4.95 -3.77 18.89
N GLY A 24 -6.00 -4.54 18.58
CA GLY A 24 -7.25 -4.55 19.36
C GLY A 24 -7.07 -4.95 20.84
N SER A 25 -5.97 -5.63 21.18
CA SER A 25 -5.56 -5.97 22.55
C SER A 25 -4.96 -4.79 23.33
N GLY A 26 -4.77 -3.62 22.71
CA GLY A 26 -4.08 -2.46 23.28
C GLY A 26 -2.54 -2.52 23.15
N GLN A 27 -1.98 -3.61 22.61
CA GLN A 27 -0.55 -3.71 22.32
C GLN A 27 -0.15 -2.83 21.12
N VAL A 28 1.09 -2.35 21.12
CA VAL A 28 1.66 -1.56 20.02
C VAL A 28 2.77 -2.35 19.34
N TYR A 29 2.64 -2.57 18.04
CA TYR A 29 3.68 -3.12 17.19
C TYR A 29 4.51 -1.97 16.62
N ALA A 30 5.81 -1.89 16.97
CA ALA A 30 6.66 -0.74 16.65
C ALA A 30 7.24 -0.72 15.21
N HIS A 31 7.05 -1.80 14.45
CA HIS A 31 7.66 -2.00 13.13
C HIS A 31 6.63 -2.29 12.04
N ALA A 32 5.46 -1.65 12.13
CA ALA A 32 4.41 -1.79 11.14
C ALA A 32 4.85 -1.16 9.82
N ASN A 33 4.88 -1.95 8.75
CA ASN A 33 5.02 -1.40 7.41
C ASN A 33 3.65 -0.94 6.91
N LYS A 34 3.49 0.36 6.72
CA LYS A 34 2.23 0.99 6.32
C LYS A 34 2.26 1.53 4.89
N ILE A 35 3.37 1.35 4.17
CA ILE A 35 3.55 1.77 2.78
C ILE A 35 3.85 0.53 1.95
N ALA A 36 3.08 0.32 0.88
CA ALA A 36 3.28 -0.79 -0.04
C ALA A 36 3.34 -0.29 -1.48
N ASN A 37 4.20 -0.91 -2.29
CA ASN A 37 4.11 -0.83 -3.74
C ASN A 37 3.21 -1.98 -4.24
N PRO A 38 1.99 -1.69 -4.73
CA PRO A 38 1.13 -2.72 -5.26
C PRO A 38 1.58 -3.39 -6.53
N CYS A 39 2.26 -2.66 -7.39
CA CYS A 39 2.55 -3.10 -8.73
C CYS A 39 4.03 -2.87 -8.99
N ASP A 40 4.80 -3.95 -9.01
CA ASP A 40 6.27 -3.91 -8.96
C ASP A 40 6.92 -3.11 -10.11
N GLU A 41 6.15 -2.77 -11.16
CA GLU A 41 6.59 -2.03 -12.35
C GLU A 41 5.82 -0.74 -12.64
N LEU A 42 4.87 -0.34 -11.78
CA LEU A 42 4.14 0.92 -11.94
C LEU A 42 4.48 1.88 -10.78
N PRO A 43 4.49 3.20 -11.02
CA PRO A 43 4.74 4.20 -9.98
C PRO A 43 3.49 4.42 -9.10
N VAL A 44 2.94 3.33 -8.55
CA VAL A 44 1.76 3.32 -7.68
C VAL A 44 2.22 2.99 -6.26
N GLY A 45 1.64 3.64 -5.26
CA GLY A 45 1.87 3.32 -3.86
C GLY A 45 0.58 3.42 -3.06
N ALA A 46 0.47 2.57 -2.04
CA ALA A 46 -0.67 2.53 -1.13
C ALA A 46 -0.20 2.73 0.31
N MET A 47 -1.01 3.46 1.11
CA MET A 47 -0.75 3.66 2.53
C MET A 47 -1.97 3.25 3.36
N SER A 48 -1.76 2.72 4.57
CA SER A 48 -2.84 2.27 5.46
C SER A 48 -2.74 2.87 6.87
N THR A 49 -3.89 3.15 7.47
CA THR A 49 -3.98 3.75 8.82
C THR A 49 -4.61 2.85 9.88
N GLU A 50 -4.78 1.57 9.59
CA GLU A 50 -5.63 0.67 10.36
C GLU A 50 -5.05 0.26 11.73
N ALA A 51 -5.94 -0.13 12.65
CA ALA A 51 -5.60 -0.77 13.90
C ALA A 51 -5.08 -2.20 13.66
N GLY A 52 -3.75 -2.35 13.78
CA GLY A 52 -2.97 -3.58 13.95
C GLY A 52 -3.73 -4.90 13.85
N GLY A 53 -3.66 -5.52 12.67
CA GLY A 53 -4.04 -6.92 12.45
C GLY A 53 -4.55 -7.18 11.03
N ILE A 54 -5.46 -6.35 10.53
CA ILE A 54 -6.09 -6.54 9.21
C ILE A 54 -5.27 -5.91 8.08
N GLY A 55 -4.43 -4.92 8.38
CA GLY A 55 -3.62 -4.22 7.38
C GLY A 55 -2.71 -5.11 6.53
N ASN A 56 -2.14 -6.20 7.06
CA ASN A 56 -1.33 -7.10 6.23
C ASN A 56 -2.20 -8.01 5.35
N GLY A 57 -3.28 -8.59 5.89
CA GLY A 57 -4.19 -9.45 5.12
C GLY A 57 -4.98 -8.68 4.06
N PHE A 58 -5.48 -7.49 4.37
CA PHE A 58 -6.24 -6.64 3.44
C PHE A 58 -5.32 -5.99 2.41
N ALA A 59 -4.16 -5.45 2.81
CA ALA A 59 -3.19 -4.97 1.84
C ALA A 59 -2.77 -6.14 0.94
N GLU A 60 -2.30 -7.28 1.46
CA GLU A 60 -1.90 -8.41 0.61
C GLU A 60 -3.01 -8.92 -0.30
N THR A 61 -4.27 -8.92 0.15
CA THR A 61 -5.41 -9.37 -0.67
C THR A 61 -5.76 -8.35 -1.75
N LEU A 62 -5.86 -7.06 -1.39
CA LEU A 62 -6.05 -5.97 -2.35
C LEU A 62 -4.88 -5.89 -3.34
N LEU A 63 -3.66 -6.09 -2.86
CA LEU A 63 -2.43 -6.17 -3.65
C LEU A 63 -2.49 -7.34 -4.64
N LYS A 64 -2.96 -8.52 -4.22
CA LYS A 64 -3.16 -9.68 -5.10
C LYS A 64 -4.22 -9.41 -6.17
N ASP A 65 -5.34 -8.79 -5.81
CA ASP A 65 -6.42 -8.48 -6.75
C ASP A 65 -6.00 -7.40 -7.76
N LEU A 66 -5.31 -6.34 -7.32
CA LEU A 66 -4.75 -5.31 -8.20
C LEU A 66 -3.69 -5.88 -9.15
N ARG A 67 -2.76 -6.71 -8.64
CA ARG A 67 -1.77 -7.41 -9.48
C ARG A 67 -2.43 -8.32 -10.52
N ARG A 68 -3.56 -8.96 -10.19
CA ARG A 68 -4.32 -9.79 -11.14
C ARG A 68 -4.97 -8.92 -12.23
N GLN A 69 -5.65 -7.85 -11.85
CA GLN A 69 -6.27 -6.91 -12.80
C GLN A 69 -5.23 -6.32 -13.76
N ASP A 70 -4.06 -5.90 -13.25
CA ASP A 70 -3.00 -5.37 -14.08
C ASP A 70 -2.43 -6.40 -15.06
N ARG A 71 -2.28 -7.66 -14.64
CA ARG A 71 -1.88 -8.75 -15.57
C ARG A 71 -2.93 -9.01 -16.63
N GLU A 72 -4.20 -9.01 -16.26
CA GLU A 72 -5.30 -9.20 -17.22
C GLU A 72 -5.31 -8.05 -18.24
N VAL A 73 -5.18 -6.80 -17.80
CA VAL A 73 -5.09 -5.63 -18.68
C VAL A 73 -3.81 -5.66 -19.53
N ALA A 74 -2.66 -6.03 -18.99
CA ALA A 74 -1.42 -6.20 -19.75
C ALA A 74 -1.54 -7.30 -20.82
N SER A 75 -2.21 -8.42 -20.50
CA SER A 75 -2.46 -9.51 -21.45
C SER A 75 -3.50 -9.18 -22.53
N SER A 76 -4.34 -8.18 -22.28
CA SER A 76 -5.37 -7.72 -23.22
C SER A 76 -4.83 -6.86 -24.38
N GLY A 77 -3.53 -6.55 -24.39
CA GLY A 77 -2.89 -5.76 -25.45
C GLY A 77 -3.23 -4.27 -25.44
N LEU A 78 -3.95 -3.77 -24.42
CA LEU A 78 -4.34 -2.37 -24.29
C LEU A 78 -3.17 -1.39 -24.12
N TRP A 79 -1.98 -1.89 -23.78
CA TRP A 79 -0.76 -1.09 -23.59
C TRP A 79 0.11 -0.96 -24.86
N SER A 80 -0.31 -1.52 -26.00
CA SER A 80 0.40 -1.40 -27.30
C SER A 80 -0.08 -0.25 -28.20
N MET A 81 -0.71 0.79 -27.64
CA MET A 81 -1.11 2.00 -28.36
C MET A 81 -0.45 3.25 -27.80
#